data_AF-A0A2M7IMY3-F1
#
_entry.id   AF-A0A2M7IMY3-F1
#
_cell.length_a   1.000
_cell.length_b   1.000
_cell.length_c   1.000
_cell.angle_alpha   90.00
_cell.angle_beta   90.00
_cell.angle_gamma   90.00
#
_symmetry.space_group_name_H-M   'P 1'
#
loop_
_entity.id
_entity.type
_entity.pdbx_description
1 polymer ?
#
loop_
_entity_poly.entity_id
_entity_poly.type
_entity_poly.pdbx_seq_one_letter_code
_entity_poly.pdbx_strand_id
1 'polypeptide(L)'
;MRELAINHQIDRRVIKRQLDTYKLPEKTHQPRSVHLIVDATYFGDRLEDTSWCVVVFRDFYGKEDLWCAYAHTETTSIYSEGRNYLEQLGYVIISVTADGFGGIKQAFAGIPYQMCHVHMERLLRLGTTRNPKTEAGRVFRALTLSLFDTDSDTFKRRYQDYLRLYTSFLNEKTFNPETGRQDWKHEKLRTASLSLFFHIPYLFTFESNQKIPHDSNALEAHFRHINEVCAIHCGLTRPQKQKLITSIVLASSIAPKEETSQLLFKNRH
;
A
#
# COMPACT_ATOMS: atom_id res chain seq x y z
N MET A 1 -16.34 7.11 20.69
CA MET A 1 -17.02 8.32 21.22
C MET A 1 -18.03 8.02 22.32
N ARG A 2 -18.99 7.10 22.11
CA ARG A 2 -19.99 6.76 23.16
C ARG A 2 -19.35 6.05 24.36
N GLU A 3 -18.48 5.08 24.11
CA GLU A 3 -17.70 4.40 25.15
C GLU A 3 -16.74 5.34 25.90
N LEU A 4 -16.01 6.21 25.20
CA LEU A 4 -15.15 7.23 25.83
C LEU A 4 -15.95 8.20 26.72
N ALA A 5 -17.15 8.59 26.30
CA ALA A 5 -18.03 9.45 27.10
C ALA A 5 -18.50 8.75 28.38
N ILE A 6 -18.80 7.45 28.31
CA ILE A 6 -19.20 6.62 29.46
C ILE A 6 -18.00 6.41 30.39
N ASN A 7 -16.85 6.00 29.86
CA ASN A 7 -15.66 5.67 30.64
C ASN A 7 -15.03 6.88 31.33
N HIS A 8 -15.08 8.06 30.70
CA HIS A 8 -14.52 9.28 31.27
C HIS A 8 -15.54 10.20 31.94
N GLN A 9 -16.84 9.86 31.90
CA GLN A 9 -17.95 10.70 32.36
C GLN A 9 -17.93 12.11 31.75
N ILE A 10 -17.57 12.20 30.47
CA ILE A 10 -17.48 13.48 29.73
C ILE A 10 -18.52 13.48 28.62
N ASP A 11 -19.25 14.58 28.47
CA ASP A 11 -20.22 14.76 27.39
C ASP A 11 -19.55 14.59 26.01
N ARG A 12 -20.24 13.89 25.09
CA ARG A 12 -19.74 13.63 23.74
C ARG A 12 -19.34 14.90 22.98
N ARG A 13 -20.04 16.02 23.22
CA ARG A 13 -19.73 17.35 22.63
C ARG A 13 -18.41 17.89 23.16
N VAL A 14 -18.10 17.67 24.44
CA VAL A 14 -16.83 18.09 25.04
C VAL A 14 -15.67 17.28 24.47
N ILE A 15 -15.82 15.96 24.31
CA ILE A 15 -14.80 15.11 23.67
C ILE A 15 -14.59 15.54 22.20
N LYS A 16 -15.68 15.81 21.49
CA LYS A 16 -15.61 16.27 20.10
C LYS A 16 -14.87 17.60 20.00
N ARG A 17 -15.21 18.56 20.88
CA ARG A 17 -14.52 19.85 20.96
C ARG A 17 -13.03 19.69 21.26
N GLN A 18 -12.66 18.80 22.18
CA GLN A 18 -11.26 18.51 22.50
C GLN A 18 -10.49 17.96 21.29
N LEU A 19 -11.06 17.00 20.56
CA LEU A 19 -10.49 16.48 19.30
C LEU A 19 -10.34 17.58 18.25
N ASP A 20 -11.34 18.46 18.13
CA ASP A 20 -11.34 19.54 17.16
C ASP A 20 -10.29 20.61 17.50
N THR A 21 -10.08 20.92 18.79
CA THR A 21 -9.07 21.89 19.26
C THR A 21 -7.67 21.31 19.40
N TYR A 22 -7.53 19.99 19.47
CA TYR A 22 -6.23 19.34 19.64
C TYR A 22 -5.34 19.62 18.42
N LYS A 23 -4.14 20.13 18.70
CA LYS A 23 -3.07 20.32 17.72
C LYS A 23 -2.09 19.16 17.87
N LEU A 24 -1.86 18.46 16.76
CA LEU A 24 -0.87 17.39 16.72
C LEU A 24 0.52 17.98 16.88
N PRO A 25 1.43 17.30 17.59
CA PRO A 25 2.83 17.70 17.62
C PRO A 25 3.43 17.55 16.23
N GLU A 26 4.41 18.40 15.92
CA GLU A 26 5.22 18.20 14.74
C GLU A 26 6.10 16.96 14.90
N LYS A 27 6.33 16.24 13.80
CA LYS A 27 7.20 15.08 13.82
C LYS A 27 8.64 15.54 14.01
N THR A 28 9.31 15.00 15.03
CA THR A 28 10.77 15.15 15.15
C THR A 28 11.46 14.16 14.22
N HIS A 29 12.23 14.67 13.26
CA HIS A 29 12.96 13.85 12.30
C HIS A 29 14.41 13.61 12.73
N GLN A 30 14.91 12.41 12.44
CA GLN A 30 16.30 12.03 12.59
C GLN A 30 16.83 11.51 11.24
N PRO A 31 17.31 12.42 10.37
CA PRO A 31 17.72 12.10 9.01
C PRO A 31 18.81 11.02 8.98
N ARG A 32 18.61 10.02 8.12
CA ARG A 32 19.48 8.84 7.97
C ARG A 32 19.26 8.17 6.62
N SER A 33 20.08 7.18 6.30
CA SER A 33 19.84 6.29 5.16
C SER A 33 18.69 5.34 5.46
N VAL A 34 17.73 5.24 4.55
CA VAL A 34 16.49 4.49 4.77
C VAL A 34 16.14 3.61 3.57
N HIS A 35 15.61 2.43 3.87
CA HIS A 35 14.89 1.59 2.91
C HIS A 35 13.40 1.83 3.15
N LEU A 36 12.73 2.50 2.22
CA LEU A 36 11.34 2.88 2.40
C LEU A 36 10.40 1.75 1.98
N ILE A 37 9.35 1.56 2.76
CA ILE A 37 8.11 0.94 2.30
C ILE A 37 7.10 2.08 2.12
N VAL A 38 6.46 2.12 0.96
CA VAL A 38 5.50 3.16 0.60
C VAL A 38 4.24 2.49 0.10
N ASP A 39 3.10 2.89 0.67
CA ASP A 39 1.80 2.33 0.32
C ASP A 39 0.69 3.31 0.70
N ALA A 40 -0.53 3.05 0.23
CA ALA A 40 -1.71 3.84 0.51
C ALA A 40 -2.88 2.96 1.01
N THR A 41 -3.67 3.48 1.94
CA THR A 41 -4.95 2.87 2.33
C THR A 41 -6.11 3.83 2.08
N TYR A 42 -7.21 3.30 1.56
CA TYR A 42 -8.40 4.06 1.18
C TYR A 42 -9.48 3.99 2.25
N PHE A 43 -10.23 5.08 2.38
CA PHE A 43 -11.40 5.24 3.24
C PHE A 43 -12.55 5.86 2.45
N GLY A 44 -13.77 5.74 2.97
CA GLY A 44 -14.98 6.25 2.31
C GLY A 44 -15.51 5.29 1.26
N ASP A 45 -16.53 5.73 0.52
CA ASP A 45 -17.16 4.95 -0.54
C ASP A 45 -16.78 5.53 -1.91
N ARG A 46 -16.35 4.65 -2.82
CA ARG A 46 -15.97 5.02 -4.19
C ARG A 46 -17.19 5.36 -5.06
N LEU A 47 -18.34 4.73 -4.81
CA LEU A 47 -19.59 4.98 -5.56
C LEU A 47 -20.23 6.31 -5.16
N GLU A 48 -20.05 6.72 -3.90
CA GLU A 48 -20.59 7.97 -3.37
C GLU A 48 -19.63 9.18 -3.54
N ASP A 49 -18.51 9.00 -4.25
CA ASP A 49 -17.45 10.01 -4.41
C ASP A 49 -16.94 10.61 -3.08
N THR A 50 -17.00 9.81 -2.01
CA THR A 50 -16.47 10.17 -0.69
C THR A 50 -15.11 9.53 -0.43
N SER A 51 -14.53 8.83 -1.42
CA SER A 51 -13.26 8.14 -1.27
C SER A 51 -12.10 9.10 -1.08
N TRP A 52 -11.20 8.75 -0.17
CA TRP A 52 -9.92 9.41 0.02
C TRP A 52 -8.90 8.40 0.53
N CYS A 53 -7.63 8.70 0.37
CA CYS A 53 -6.54 7.85 0.83
C CYS A 53 -5.59 8.60 1.76
N VAL A 54 -4.85 7.82 2.54
CA VAL A 54 -3.63 8.25 3.20
C VAL A 54 -2.46 7.49 2.57
N VAL A 55 -1.46 8.24 2.11
CA VAL A 55 -0.18 7.70 1.69
C VAL A 55 0.76 7.74 2.89
N VAL A 56 1.48 6.65 3.16
CA VAL A 56 2.43 6.57 4.28
C VAL A 56 3.78 6.06 3.78
N PHE A 57 4.84 6.74 4.22
CA PHE A 57 6.22 6.35 3.97
C PHE A 57 6.81 5.84 5.27
N ARG A 58 7.26 4.58 5.28
CA ARG A 58 7.80 3.92 6.46
C ARG A 58 9.25 3.53 6.25
N ASP A 59 10.11 3.84 7.20
CA ASP A 59 11.44 3.24 7.30
C ASP A 59 11.30 1.77 7.71
N PHE A 60 11.71 0.87 6.82
CA PHE A 60 11.62 -0.57 7.05
C PHE A 60 12.37 -1.01 8.31
N TYR A 61 13.59 -0.51 8.52
CA TYR A 61 14.44 -0.94 9.65
C TYR A 61 14.10 -0.20 10.93
N GLY A 62 13.93 1.12 10.85
CA GLY A 62 13.53 1.94 12.00
C GLY A 62 12.11 1.65 12.48
N LYS A 63 11.31 0.93 11.68
CA LYS A 63 9.87 0.69 11.90
C LYS A 63 9.12 2.00 12.19
N GLU A 64 9.59 3.08 11.60
CA GLU A 64 9.15 4.45 11.85
C GLU A 64 8.43 4.96 10.61
N ASP A 65 7.20 5.45 10.78
CA ASP A 65 6.50 6.14 9.71
C ASP A 65 7.05 7.55 9.62
N LEU A 66 7.75 7.83 8.53
CA LEU A 66 8.50 9.06 8.33
C LEU A 66 7.61 10.20 7.82
N TRP A 67 6.62 9.88 6.99
CA TRP A 67 5.79 10.88 6.36
C TRP A 67 4.41 10.30 6.03
N CYS A 68 3.39 11.15 6.08
CA CYS A 68 2.07 10.82 5.53
C CYS A 68 1.41 12.04 4.90
N ALA A 69 0.59 11.82 3.88
CA ALA A 69 -0.29 12.83 3.34
C ALA A 69 -1.62 12.24 2.89
N TYR A 70 -2.61 13.12 2.74
CA TYR A 70 -3.97 12.75 2.39
C TYR A 70 -4.33 13.27 1.00
N ALA A 71 -4.96 12.42 0.19
CA ALA A 71 -5.46 12.81 -1.12
C ALA A 71 -6.84 12.18 -1.38
N HIS A 72 -7.53 12.64 -2.44
CA HIS A 72 -8.74 11.95 -2.92
C HIS A 72 -8.37 10.62 -3.60
N THR A 73 -7.33 10.65 -4.44
CA THR A 73 -6.72 9.49 -5.08
C THR A 73 -5.21 9.55 -5.01
N GLU A 74 -4.56 8.41 -5.19
CA GLU A 74 -3.12 8.36 -5.38
C GLU A 74 -2.70 9.03 -6.68
N THR A 75 -1.65 9.85 -6.61
CA THR A 75 -1.07 10.55 -7.76
C THR A 75 0.45 10.47 -7.71
N THR A 76 1.13 10.58 -8.84
CA THR A 76 2.61 10.74 -8.82
C THR A 76 3.03 11.92 -7.94
N SER A 77 2.25 13.00 -7.92
CA SER A 77 2.62 14.23 -7.20
C SER A 77 2.70 14.04 -5.68
N ILE A 78 1.78 13.30 -5.06
CA ILE A 78 1.82 13.06 -3.61
C ILE A 78 3.05 12.23 -3.22
N TYR A 79 3.45 11.27 -4.07
CA TYR A 79 4.67 10.50 -3.85
C TYR A 79 5.94 11.35 -4.04
N SER A 80 5.97 12.21 -5.05
CA SER A 80 7.07 13.15 -5.28
C SER A 80 7.20 14.18 -4.14
N GLU A 81 6.08 14.64 -3.59
CA GLU A 81 6.06 15.52 -2.41
C GLU A 81 6.73 14.85 -1.21
N GLY A 82 6.31 13.63 -0.87
CA GLY A 82 6.91 12.87 0.23
C GLY A 82 8.40 12.59 0.02
N ARG A 83 8.81 12.27 -1.20
CA ARG A 83 10.23 12.10 -1.56
C ARG A 83 11.01 13.38 -1.29
N ASN A 84 10.58 14.49 -1.90
CA ASN A 84 11.25 15.78 -1.79
C ASN A 84 11.34 16.25 -0.34
N TYR A 85 10.26 16.06 0.43
CA TYR A 85 10.22 16.41 1.85
C TYR A 85 11.30 15.66 2.65
N LEU A 86 11.41 14.34 2.49
CA LEU A 86 12.41 13.56 3.19
C LEU A 86 13.85 13.89 2.73
N GLU A 87 14.07 14.07 1.43
CA GLU A 87 15.39 14.45 0.89
C GLU A 87 15.81 15.85 1.40
N GLN A 88 14.89 16.83 1.45
CA GLN A 88 15.16 18.17 1.99
C GLN A 88 15.50 18.16 3.49
N LEU A 89 14.91 17.22 4.25
CA LEU A 89 15.27 17.00 5.65
C LEU A 89 16.62 16.30 5.81
N GLY A 90 17.24 15.80 4.73
CA GLY A 90 18.54 15.14 4.75
C GLY A 90 18.49 13.61 4.84
N TYR A 91 17.32 12.98 4.62
CA TYR A 91 17.25 11.52 4.50
C TYR A 91 17.88 11.07 3.18
N VAL A 92 18.55 9.92 3.20
CA VAL A 92 19.07 9.28 1.99
C VAL A 92 18.23 8.06 1.70
N ILE A 93 17.38 8.14 0.66
CA ILE A 93 16.48 7.05 0.29
C ILE A 93 17.27 6.04 -0.57
N ILE A 94 17.58 4.88 0.01
CA ILE A 94 18.40 3.83 -0.62
C ILE A 94 17.57 2.94 -1.54
N SER A 95 16.34 2.65 -1.16
CA SER A 95 15.40 1.89 -1.98
C SER A 95 13.96 2.19 -1.60
N VAL A 96 13.03 1.84 -2.48
CA VAL A 96 11.59 1.90 -2.22
C VAL A 96 10.97 0.54 -2.54
N THR A 97 10.16 0.03 -1.62
CA THR A 97 9.31 -1.14 -1.82
C THR A 97 7.86 -0.69 -1.76
N ALA A 98 7.09 -0.97 -2.81
CA ALA A 98 5.73 -0.46 -2.91
C ALA A 98 4.84 -1.36 -3.78
N ASP A 99 3.57 -0.98 -3.88
CA ASP A 99 2.60 -1.61 -4.78
C ASP A 99 2.92 -1.33 -6.26
N GLY A 100 2.07 -1.84 -7.17
CA GLY A 100 2.26 -1.74 -8.61
C GLY A 100 1.83 -0.42 -9.25
N PHE A 101 1.46 0.60 -8.48
CA PHE A 101 1.03 1.87 -9.03
C PHE A 101 2.18 2.58 -9.75
N GLY A 102 2.03 2.77 -11.07
CA GLY A 102 3.07 3.34 -11.93
C GLY A 102 3.54 4.74 -11.49
N GLY A 103 2.68 5.51 -10.82
CA GLY A 103 3.02 6.82 -10.27
C GLY A 103 4.09 6.77 -9.18
N ILE A 104 4.14 5.71 -8.37
CA ILE A 104 5.19 5.54 -7.35
C ILE A 104 6.55 5.40 -8.01
N LYS A 105 6.65 4.48 -8.97
CA LYS A 105 7.88 4.26 -9.72
C LYS A 105 8.38 5.54 -10.41
N GLN A 106 7.47 6.36 -10.94
CA GLN A 106 7.82 7.64 -11.53
C GLN A 106 8.35 8.64 -10.49
N ALA A 107 7.70 8.75 -9.33
CA ALA A 107 8.12 9.64 -8.25
C ALA A 107 9.51 9.30 -7.69
N PHE A 108 9.83 8.00 -7.62
CA PHE A 108 11.12 7.50 -7.14
C PHE A 108 12.09 7.14 -8.26
N ALA A 109 11.96 7.75 -9.44
CA ALA A 109 12.91 7.55 -10.53
C ALA A 109 14.35 7.83 -10.06
N GLY A 110 15.26 6.91 -10.42
CA GLY A 110 16.68 6.93 -10.01
C GLY A 110 16.97 6.21 -8.69
N ILE A 111 15.95 5.77 -7.94
CA ILE A 111 16.10 4.99 -6.71
C ILE A 111 15.72 3.53 -7.00
N PRO A 112 16.47 2.53 -6.49
CA PRO A 112 16.09 1.12 -6.58
C PRO A 112 14.67 0.88 -6.10
N TYR A 113 13.83 0.38 -7.00
CA TYR A 113 12.41 0.14 -6.74
C TYR A 113 12.13 -1.37 -6.76
N GLN A 114 11.50 -1.85 -5.69
CA GLN A 114 11.06 -3.21 -5.52
C GLN A 114 9.53 -3.26 -5.58
N MET A 115 9.01 -4.01 -6.53
CA MET A 115 7.59 -4.33 -6.60
C MET A 115 7.27 -5.36 -5.51
N CYS A 116 6.37 -5.01 -4.59
CA CYS A 116 5.98 -5.89 -3.49
C CYS A 116 5.41 -7.21 -4.03
N HIS A 117 5.96 -8.33 -3.59
CA HIS A 117 5.53 -9.67 -4.03
C HIS A 117 4.07 -9.97 -3.65
N VAL A 118 3.61 -9.54 -2.48
CA VAL A 118 2.22 -9.73 -2.01
C VAL A 118 1.24 -8.98 -2.93
N HIS A 119 1.54 -7.72 -3.25
CA HIS A 119 0.74 -6.93 -4.19
C HIS A 119 0.79 -7.50 -5.60
N MET A 120 1.96 -7.98 -6.05
CA MET A 120 2.10 -8.65 -7.33
C MET A 120 1.23 -9.91 -7.40
N GLU A 121 1.30 -10.76 -6.38
CA GLU A 121 0.50 -11.99 -6.30
C GLU A 121 -1.00 -11.66 -6.35
N ARG A 122 -1.45 -10.66 -5.57
CA ARG A 122 -2.83 -10.19 -5.58
C ARG A 122 -3.28 -9.78 -6.99
N LEU A 123 -2.44 -9.04 -7.70
CA LEU A 123 -2.70 -8.62 -9.07
C LEU A 123 -2.82 -9.83 -10.01
N LEU A 124 -1.89 -10.78 -9.93
CA LEU A 124 -1.88 -11.97 -10.80
C LEU A 124 -3.07 -12.89 -10.55
N ARG A 125 -3.50 -13.00 -9.29
CA ARG A 125 -4.69 -13.76 -8.89
C ARG A 125 -5.99 -13.20 -9.48
N LEU A 126 -6.05 -11.91 -9.87
CA LEU A 126 -7.23 -11.38 -10.58
C LEU A 126 -7.39 -11.98 -11.99
N GLY A 127 -6.30 -12.43 -12.59
CA GLY A 127 -6.30 -13.04 -13.92
C GLY A 127 -6.73 -14.51 -13.95
N THR A 128 -6.77 -15.17 -12.79
CA THR A 128 -7.11 -16.60 -12.68
C THR A 128 -8.24 -16.82 -11.68
N THR A 129 -9.03 -17.87 -11.87
CA THR A 129 -9.95 -18.31 -10.81
C THR A 129 -9.16 -19.05 -9.72
N ARG A 130 -9.77 -19.24 -8.54
CA ARG A 130 -9.15 -20.03 -7.46
C ARG A 130 -8.76 -21.45 -7.92
N ASN A 131 -9.59 -22.05 -8.78
CA ASN A 131 -9.40 -23.36 -9.40
C ASN A 131 -9.52 -23.24 -10.93
N PRO A 132 -8.44 -22.87 -11.64
CA PRO A 132 -8.47 -22.73 -13.09
C PRO A 132 -8.74 -24.08 -13.75
N LYS A 133 -9.67 -24.11 -14.70
CA LYS A 133 -9.99 -25.33 -15.46
C LYS A 133 -9.06 -25.52 -16.67
N THR A 134 -8.62 -24.40 -17.26
CA THR A 134 -7.70 -24.43 -18.40
C THR A 134 -6.30 -24.78 -17.93
N GLU A 135 -5.56 -25.48 -18.76
CA GLU A 135 -4.14 -25.78 -18.52
C GLU A 135 -3.32 -24.50 -18.34
N ALA A 136 -3.43 -23.55 -19.28
CA ALA A 136 -2.78 -22.24 -19.19
C ALA A 136 -3.04 -21.53 -17.84
N GLY A 137 -4.29 -21.53 -17.37
CA GLY A 137 -4.63 -20.93 -16.08
C GLY A 137 -4.01 -21.66 -14.89
N ARG A 138 -3.93 -23.01 -14.93
CA ARG A 138 -3.28 -23.81 -13.88
C ARG A 138 -1.78 -23.56 -13.83
N VAL A 139 -1.11 -23.51 -14.98
CA VAL A 139 0.33 -23.23 -15.06
C VAL A 139 0.62 -21.80 -14.63
N PHE A 140 -0.19 -20.81 -15.03
CA PHE A 140 -0.02 -19.42 -14.58
C PHE A 140 -0.20 -19.25 -13.07
N ARG A 141 -1.16 -19.99 -12.48
CA ARG A 141 -1.34 -20.03 -11.02
C ARG A 141 -0.12 -20.63 -10.32
N ALA A 142 0.44 -21.73 -10.85
CA ALA A 142 1.65 -22.33 -10.30
C ALA A 142 2.86 -21.39 -10.41
N LEU A 143 3.01 -20.68 -11.53
CA LEU A 143 4.03 -19.65 -11.73
C LEU A 143 3.90 -18.54 -10.69
N THR A 144 2.69 -17.99 -10.53
CA THR A 144 2.37 -16.94 -9.54
C THR A 144 2.78 -17.37 -8.12
N LEU A 145 2.44 -18.59 -7.71
CA LEU A 145 2.79 -19.10 -6.38
C LEU A 145 4.30 -19.28 -6.20
N SER A 146 5.03 -19.60 -7.26
CA SER A 146 6.47 -19.77 -7.18
C SER A 146 7.25 -18.46 -7.02
N LEU A 147 6.59 -17.30 -7.10
CA LEU A 147 7.23 -15.97 -6.96
C LEU A 147 8.02 -15.83 -5.64
N PHE A 148 7.51 -16.40 -4.55
CA PHE A 148 8.10 -16.25 -3.21
C PHE A 148 9.32 -17.15 -2.97
N ASP A 149 9.42 -18.27 -3.68
CA ASP A 149 10.39 -19.34 -3.40
C ASP A 149 11.38 -19.58 -4.54
N THR A 150 11.53 -18.62 -5.46
CA THR A 150 12.43 -18.74 -6.62
C THR A 150 13.32 -17.53 -6.80
N ASP A 151 14.52 -17.77 -7.33
CA ASP A 151 15.42 -16.72 -7.80
C ASP A 151 14.94 -16.13 -9.13
N SER A 152 15.44 -14.93 -9.45
CA SER A 152 14.99 -14.17 -10.61
C SER A 152 15.26 -14.87 -11.93
N ASP A 153 16.38 -15.59 -12.09
CA ASP A 153 16.71 -16.27 -13.33
C ASP A 153 15.77 -17.44 -13.57
N THR A 154 15.54 -18.25 -12.55
CA THR A 154 14.59 -19.36 -12.59
C THR A 154 13.17 -18.85 -12.86
N PHE A 155 12.72 -17.80 -12.17
CA PHE A 155 11.38 -17.25 -12.36
C PHE A 155 11.18 -16.69 -13.77
N LYS A 156 12.13 -15.89 -14.27
CA LYS A 156 12.10 -15.34 -15.64
C LYS A 156 12.05 -16.45 -16.68
N ARG A 157 12.84 -17.52 -16.51
CA ARG A 157 12.85 -18.68 -17.42
C ARG A 157 11.49 -19.39 -17.44
N ARG A 158 10.91 -19.65 -16.27
CA ARG A 158 9.56 -20.24 -16.15
C ARG A 158 8.50 -19.37 -16.82
N TYR A 159 8.58 -18.04 -16.67
CA TYR A 159 7.65 -17.13 -17.34
C TYR A 159 7.84 -17.11 -18.87
N GLN A 160 9.09 -17.16 -19.36
CA GLN A 160 9.37 -17.27 -20.78
C GLN A 160 8.81 -18.57 -21.37
N ASP A 161 8.96 -19.69 -20.66
CA ASP A 161 8.37 -20.97 -21.06
C ASP A 161 6.84 -20.90 -21.10
N TYR A 162 6.23 -20.26 -20.10
CA TYR A 162 4.79 -20.00 -20.10
C TYR A 162 4.35 -19.20 -21.34
N LEU A 163 5.05 -18.11 -21.66
CA LEU A 163 4.74 -17.31 -22.85
C LEU A 163 4.91 -18.13 -24.14
N ARG A 164 5.98 -18.93 -24.24
CA ARG A 164 6.23 -19.79 -25.41
C ARG A 164 5.08 -20.78 -25.65
N LEU A 165 4.54 -21.37 -24.59
CA LEU A 165 3.45 -22.35 -24.70
C LEU A 165 2.08 -21.71 -24.92
N TYR A 166 1.79 -20.58 -24.28
CA TYR A 166 0.42 -20.06 -24.21
C TYR A 166 0.20 -18.72 -24.91
N THR A 167 1.17 -18.12 -25.60
CA THR A 167 0.95 -16.85 -26.34
C THR A 167 -0.20 -16.95 -27.34
N SER A 168 -0.28 -18.04 -28.12
CA SER A 168 -1.39 -18.24 -29.07
C SER A 168 -2.74 -18.35 -28.36
N PHE A 169 -2.78 -19.05 -27.22
CA PHE A 169 -3.97 -19.16 -26.37
C PHE A 169 -4.37 -17.80 -25.79
N LEU A 170 -3.43 -17.04 -25.23
CA LEU A 170 -3.69 -15.72 -24.64
C LEU A 170 -4.18 -14.69 -25.67
N ASN A 171 -3.77 -14.84 -26.93
CA ASN A 171 -4.17 -13.97 -28.02
C ASN A 171 -5.40 -14.49 -28.80
N GLU A 172 -6.08 -15.54 -28.33
CA GLU A 172 -7.34 -15.98 -28.92
C GLU A 172 -8.41 -14.87 -28.78
N LYS A 173 -9.06 -14.53 -29.90
CA LYS A 173 -10.15 -13.56 -29.95
C LYS A 173 -11.47 -14.23 -30.30
N THR A 174 -12.56 -13.67 -29.79
CA THR A 174 -13.92 -14.06 -30.14
C THR A 174 -14.63 -12.86 -30.76
N PHE A 175 -15.32 -13.10 -31.87
CA PHE A 175 -16.13 -12.07 -32.52
C PHE A 175 -17.53 -12.05 -31.91
N ASN A 176 -17.98 -10.87 -31.51
CA ASN A 176 -19.35 -10.64 -31.05
C ASN A 176 -20.19 -10.10 -32.22
N PRO A 177 -21.16 -10.89 -32.75
CA PRO A 177 -21.96 -10.48 -33.90
C PRO A 177 -22.94 -9.34 -33.61
N GLU A 178 -23.34 -9.14 -32.35
CA GLU A 178 -24.29 -8.08 -31.96
C GLU A 178 -23.60 -6.70 -31.89
N THR A 179 -22.35 -6.67 -31.43
CA THR A 179 -21.59 -5.42 -31.27
C THR A 179 -20.58 -5.16 -32.38
N GLY A 180 -20.30 -6.16 -33.23
CA GLY A 180 -19.28 -6.11 -34.28
C GLY A 180 -17.83 -6.08 -33.76
N ARG A 181 -17.62 -6.30 -32.46
CA ARG A 181 -16.32 -6.20 -31.81
C ARG A 181 -15.60 -7.55 -31.74
N GLN A 182 -14.27 -7.50 -31.71
CA GLN A 182 -13.42 -8.65 -31.41
C GLN A 182 -12.81 -8.47 -30.03
N ASP A 183 -13.22 -9.32 -29.09
CA ASP A 183 -12.76 -9.30 -27.72
C ASP A 183 -11.80 -10.46 -27.45
N TRP A 184 -10.87 -10.28 -26.51
CA TRP A 184 -9.96 -11.35 -26.10
C TRP A 184 -10.73 -12.41 -25.30
N LYS A 185 -10.70 -13.67 -25.75
CA LYS A 185 -11.40 -14.77 -25.07
C LYS A 185 -10.89 -15.01 -23.66
N HIS A 186 -9.60 -14.73 -23.44
CA HIS A 186 -8.91 -14.92 -22.16
C HIS A 186 -8.42 -13.60 -21.56
N GLU A 187 -9.22 -12.52 -21.72
CA GLU A 187 -8.86 -11.16 -21.33
C GLU A 187 -8.21 -11.06 -19.94
N LYS A 188 -8.84 -11.62 -18.90
CA LYS A 188 -8.32 -11.53 -17.51
C LYS A 188 -6.93 -12.15 -17.36
N LEU A 189 -6.73 -13.36 -17.88
CA LEU A 189 -5.45 -14.06 -17.81
C LEU A 189 -4.39 -13.34 -18.63
N ARG A 190 -4.78 -12.84 -19.81
CA ARG A 190 -3.93 -12.04 -20.69
C ARG A 190 -3.46 -10.76 -20.01
N THR A 191 -4.38 -10.02 -19.39
CA THR A 191 -4.06 -8.79 -18.65
C THR A 191 -3.13 -9.07 -17.47
N ALA A 192 -3.39 -10.11 -16.68
CA ALA A 192 -2.49 -10.49 -15.58
C ALA A 192 -1.09 -10.87 -16.07
N SER A 193 -0.99 -11.63 -17.19
CA SER A 193 0.30 -11.94 -17.80
C SER A 193 1.02 -10.67 -18.27
N LEU A 194 0.32 -9.74 -18.90
CA LEU A 194 0.93 -8.46 -19.29
C LEU A 194 1.44 -7.67 -18.08
N SER A 195 0.67 -7.61 -17.00
CA SER A 195 1.14 -6.97 -15.77
C SER A 195 2.39 -7.66 -15.23
N LEU A 196 2.47 -9.00 -15.23
CA LEU A 196 3.70 -9.71 -14.86
C LEU A 196 4.88 -9.26 -15.71
N PHE A 197 4.69 -9.22 -17.04
CA PHE A 197 5.74 -8.76 -17.96
C PHE A 197 6.24 -7.35 -17.62
N PHE A 198 5.34 -6.40 -17.35
CA PHE A 198 5.73 -5.02 -17.01
C PHE A 198 6.46 -4.90 -15.67
N HIS A 199 6.13 -5.76 -14.70
CA HIS A 199 6.72 -5.69 -13.35
C HIS A 199 7.97 -6.55 -13.16
N ILE A 200 8.24 -7.53 -14.03
CA ILE A 200 9.43 -8.42 -13.92
C ILE A 200 10.75 -7.69 -13.63
N PRO A 201 11.08 -6.56 -14.27
CA PRO A 201 12.33 -5.84 -13.99
C PRO A 201 12.46 -5.34 -12.53
N TYR A 202 11.35 -5.30 -11.80
CA TYR A 202 11.25 -4.74 -10.44
C TYR A 202 10.90 -5.79 -9.38
N LEU A 203 10.65 -7.05 -9.77
CA LEU A 203 10.26 -8.10 -8.84
C LEU A 203 11.42 -8.63 -8.00
N PHE A 204 12.65 -8.47 -8.45
CA PHE A 204 13.82 -9.09 -7.81
C PHE A 204 14.93 -8.07 -7.52
N THR A 205 14.58 -6.79 -7.40
CA THR A 205 15.53 -5.72 -7.03
C THR A 205 16.24 -6.05 -5.72
N PHE A 206 15.56 -6.73 -4.78
CA PHE A 206 16.14 -7.20 -3.52
C PHE A 206 17.30 -8.20 -3.66
N GLU A 207 17.43 -8.91 -4.79
CA GLU A 207 18.56 -9.82 -5.01
C GLU A 207 19.89 -9.05 -5.15
N SER A 208 19.84 -7.81 -5.67
CA SER A 208 21.02 -6.94 -5.78
C SER A 208 21.47 -6.36 -4.44
N ASN A 209 20.55 -6.27 -3.47
CA ASN A 209 20.81 -5.79 -2.13
C ASN A 209 19.78 -6.39 -1.18
N GLN A 210 20.21 -7.39 -0.39
CA GLN A 210 19.35 -8.11 0.55
C GLN A 210 18.75 -7.23 1.65
N LYS A 211 19.21 -5.97 1.79
CA LYS A 211 18.60 -5.02 2.72
C LYS A 211 17.26 -4.46 2.22
N ILE A 212 16.97 -4.57 0.92
CA ILE A 212 15.70 -4.15 0.35
C ILE A 212 14.63 -5.20 0.71
N PRO A 213 13.53 -4.81 1.37
CA PRO A 213 12.46 -5.76 1.65
C PRO A 213 11.77 -6.19 0.34
N HIS A 214 11.45 -7.47 0.20
CA HIS A 214 10.75 -7.98 -1.00
C HIS A 214 9.23 -7.77 -0.94
N ASP A 215 8.69 -7.44 0.24
CA ASP A 215 7.27 -7.17 0.48
C ASP A 215 7.03 -5.91 1.34
N SER A 216 5.77 -5.51 1.44
CA SER A 216 5.29 -4.38 2.23
C SER A 216 4.48 -4.81 3.46
N ASN A 217 4.63 -6.06 3.93
CA ASN A 217 3.79 -6.65 4.99
C ASN A 217 3.80 -5.82 6.28
N ALA A 218 4.95 -5.21 6.61
CA ALA A 218 5.07 -4.35 7.78
C ALA A 218 4.11 -3.14 7.73
N LEU A 219 3.95 -2.54 6.55
CA LEU A 219 3.04 -1.40 6.36
C LEU A 219 1.59 -1.86 6.21
N GLU A 220 1.33 -3.00 5.53
CA GLU A 220 -0.01 -3.56 5.41
C GLU A 220 -0.60 -3.94 6.79
N ALA A 221 0.21 -4.54 7.67
CA ALA A 221 -0.19 -4.81 9.05
C ALA A 221 -0.49 -3.52 9.83
N HIS A 222 0.29 -2.47 9.61
CA HIS A 222 0.05 -1.16 10.21
C HIS A 222 -1.25 -0.52 9.72
N PHE A 223 -1.54 -0.62 8.42
CA PHE A 223 -2.82 -0.17 7.84
C PHE A 223 -4.01 -0.95 8.35
N ARG A 224 -3.89 -2.27 8.52
CA ARG A 224 -4.95 -3.07 9.13
C ARG A 224 -5.32 -2.52 10.50
N HIS A 225 -4.34 -2.23 11.34
CA HIS A 225 -4.58 -1.65 12.65
C HIS A 225 -5.22 -0.26 12.57
N ILE A 226 -4.76 0.61 11.66
CA ILE A 226 -5.37 1.93 11.44
C ILE A 226 -6.85 1.78 11.04
N ASN A 227 -7.14 0.85 10.14
CA ASN A 227 -8.49 0.57 9.65
C ASN A 227 -9.38 0.03 10.77
N GLU A 228 -8.87 -0.85 11.64
CA GLU A 228 -9.59 -1.35 12.83
C GLU A 228 -9.97 -0.22 13.79
N VAL A 229 -9.04 0.68 14.11
CA VAL A 229 -9.32 1.84 14.98
C VAL A 229 -10.33 2.80 14.33
N CYS A 230 -10.19 3.05 13.02
CA CYS A 230 -11.12 3.89 12.27
C CYS A 230 -12.52 3.26 12.17
N ALA A 231 -12.63 1.93 12.12
CA ALA A 231 -13.90 1.20 12.12
C ALA A 231 -14.61 1.32 13.47
N ILE A 232 -13.89 1.18 14.58
CA ILE A 232 -14.43 1.42 15.94
C ILE A 232 -14.93 2.87 16.09
N HIS A 233 -14.29 3.80 15.38
CA HIS A 233 -14.64 5.22 15.38
C HIS A 233 -15.31 5.67 14.08
N CYS A 234 -16.21 4.85 13.54
CA CYS A 234 -16.88 5.07 12.25
C CYS A 234 -17.59 6.43 12.13
N GLY A 235 -18.11 6.97 13.25
CA GLY A 235 -18.82 8.25 13.31
C GLY A 235 -17.94 9.52 13.36
N LEU A 236 -16.62 9.40 13.19
CA LEU A 236 -15.72 10.56 13.06
C LEU A 236 -15.84 11.19 11.67
N THR A 237 -15.78 12.53 11.62
CA THR A 237 -15.68 13.25 10.34
C THR A 237 -14.32 13.02 9.69
N ARG A 238 -14.18 13.30 8.39
CA ARG A 238 -12.89 13.16 7.69
C ARG A 238 -11.74 13.92 8.40
N PRO A 239 -11.86 15.21 8.79
CA PRO A 239 -10.80 15.90 9.52
C PRO A 239 -10.42 15.21 10.84
N GLN A 240 -11.39 14.65 11.55
CA GLN A 240 -11.15 13.93 12.80
C GLN A 240 -10.46 12.59 12.56
N LYS A 241 -10.84 11.86 11.51
CA LYS A 241 -10.14 10.64 11.08
C LYS A 241 -8.71 10.94 10.66
N GLN A 242 -8.47 12.02 9.93
CA GLN A 242 -7.11 12.45 9.57
C GLN A 242 -6.28 12.77 10.81
N LYS A 243 -6.82 13.48 11.81
CA LYS A 243 -6.09 13.71 13.06
C LYS A 243 -5.74 12.40 13.78
N LEU A 244 -6.68 11.47 13.83
CA LEU A 244 -6.48 10.15 14.43
C LEU A 244 -5.39 9.35 13.71
N ILE A 245 -5.46 9.28 12.38
CA ILE A 245 -4.47 8.57 11.55
C ILE A 245 -3.10 9.23 11.70
N THR A 246 -3.00 10.56 11.60
CA THR A 246 -1.73 11.27 11.78
C THR A 246 -1.16 11.03 13.18
N SER A 247 -1.99 10.94 14.23
CA SER A 247 -1.49 10.61 15.57
C SER A 247 -0.88 9.21 15.65
N ILE A 248 -1.47 8.23 14.96
CA ILE A 248 -0.95 6.85 14.88
C ILE A 248 0.38 6.83 14.10
N VAL A 249 0.43 7.51 12.95
CA VAL A 249 1.64 7.63 12.11
C VAL A 249 2.77 8.31 12.90
N LEU A 250 2.48 9.40 13.61
CA LEU A 250 3.45 10.11 14.45
C LEU A 250 4.05 9.20 15.54
N ALA A 251 3.22 8.34 16.13
CA ALA A 251 3.68 7.34 17.10
C ALA A 251 4.32 6.11 16.44
N SER A 252 4.14 5.93 15.13
CA SER A 252 4.48 4.75 14.33
C SER A 252 3.91 3.43 14.85
N SER A 253 2.88 3.54 15.69
CA SER A 253 2.27 2.49 16.51
C SER A 253 0.87 2.92 16.93
N ILE A 254 -0.02 1.95 17.11
CA ILE A 254 -1.36 2.17 17.69
C ILE A 254 -1.32 2.18 19.22
N ALA A 255 -0.32 1.54 19.82
CA ALA A 255 -0.11 1.59 21.26
C ALA A 255 0.52 2.96 21.61
N PRO A 256 -0.15 3.84 22.37
CA PRO A 256 0.49 5.04 22.88
C PRO A 256 1.67 4.64 23.76
N LYS A 257 2.82 5.29 23.58
CA LYS A 257 3.91 5.21 24.56
C LYS A 257 3.36 5.76 25.88
N GLU A 258 3.65 5.11 27.00
CA GLU A 258 3.04 5.40 28.32
C GLU A 258 3.06 6.89 28.72
N GLU A 259 4.02 7.66 28.20
CA GLU A 259 4.13 9.11 28.40
C GLU A 259 2.98 9.92 27.79
N THR A 260 2.43 9.52 26.64
CA THR A 260 1.34 10.26 25.98
C THR A 260 0.00 10.10 26.72
N SER A 261 -0.20 8.94 27.35
CA SER A 261 -1.39 8.68 28.20
C SER A 261 -1.42 9.59 29.42
N GLN A 262 -0.28 9.99 29.97
CA GLN A 262 -0.24 10.87 31.15
C GLN A 262 -0.53 12.34 30.83
N LEU A 263 -0.20 12.83 29.63
CA LEU A 263 -0.41 14.23 29.23
C LEU A 263 -1.89 14.58 29.00
N LEU A 264 -2.71 13.64 28.54
CA LEU A 264 -4.15 13.86 28.32
C LEU A 264 -4.96 13.95 29.63
N PHE A 265 -4.41 13.45 30.75
CA PHE A 265 -5.10 13.41 32.05
C PHE A 265 -4.44 14.24 33.16
N LYS A 266 -3.31 14.91 32.90
CA LYS A 266 -2.59 15.75 33.89
C LYS A 266 -3.16 17.17 34.10
N ASN A 267 -4.09 17.64 33.27
CA ASN A 267 -4.79 18.91 33.51
C ASN A 267 -6.07 18.69 34.34
N ARG A 268 -5.93 18.02 35.49
CA ARG A 268 -6.94 17.98 36.55
C ARG A 268 -6.27 18.39 37.87
N HIS A 269 -6.15 19.70 38.06
CA HIS A 269 -6.26 20.36 39.36
C HIS A 269 -6.94 21.71 39.12
#